data_AF-A0A5C9BEG7-F1
#
_entry.id   AF-A0A5C9BEG7-F1
#
_cell.length_a   1.000
_cell.length_b   1.000
_cell.length_c   1.000
_cell.angle_alpha   90.00
_cell.angle_beta   90.00
_cell.angle_gamma   90.00
#
_symmetry.space_group_name_H-M   'P 1'
#
loop_
_entity.id
_entity.type
_entity.pdbx_description
1 polymer ?
#
loop_
_entity_poly.entity_id
_entity_poly.type
_entity_poly.pdbx_seq_one_letter_code
_entity_poly.pdbx_strand_id
1 'polypeptide(L)'
;MYGDPMNPTVPPSDPAVSGSPPAATSEAQRRVDTPQAVVPHVPVKELRPLWVTWFAHPFANWFWFYFGFVVALSGSNMKYPSSGPVVIVAWLTGHLVNAKHPWGEIKLLLASMGIGYVLDGIVTRMGVLKFHEPSSWWWPIPLWMVMMWPNFAGTLNSSMKWLRGRYRIGAFLGAIAGPFSYYGGVKWGSVDLGWGFWPAMIVIGIEWALAMPALLWLSARWVPGPEISDQGTAVSV
;
A
#
# COMPACT_ATOMS: atom_id res chain seq x y z
N MET A 1 39.05 -77.80 -37.17
CA MET A 1 40.45 -77.39 -36.94
C MET A 1 41.05 -77.03 -38.29
N TYR A 2 41.53 -75.78 -38.42
CA TYR A 2 42.55 -75.22 -39.32
C TYR A 2 42.83 -75.91 -40.69
N GLY A 3 42.88 -75.21 -41.83
CA GLY A 3 42.97 -73.78 -42.09
C GLY A 3 42.90 -73.43 -43.60
N ASP A 4 42.97 -72.13 -43.84
CA ASP A 4 43.18 -71.32 -45.07
C ASP A 4 43.26 -72.02 -46.45
N PRO A 5 42.67 -71.41 -47.51
CA PRO A 5 43.37 -70.25 -48.09
C PRO A 5 42.49 -69.18 -48.75
N MET A 6 43.16 -68.11 -49.19
CA MET A 6 42.85 -67.20 -50.31
C MET A 6 42.39 -65.79 -49.92
N ASN A 7 43.38 -64.91 -49.78
CA ASN A 7 43.30 -63.57 -50.35
C ASN A 7 44.10 -63.58 -51.66
N PRO A 8 43.53 -63.12 -52.78
CA PRO A 8 44.17 -61.95 -53.36
C PRO A 8 43.18 -60.94 -53.97
N THR A 9 43.45 -59.68 -53.61
CA THR A 9 43.49 -58.50 -54.48
C THR A 9 42.18 -57.97 -55.09
N VAL A 10 41.80 -56.82 -54.56
CA VAL A 10 40.82 -55.84 -55.05
C VAL A 10 41.18 -55.36 -56.47
N PRO A 11 40.23 -55.33 -57.43
CA PRO A 11 40.37 -54.56 -58.66
C PRO A 11 39.99 -53.08 -58.42
N PRO A 12 40.67 -52.12 -59.08
CA PRO A 12 40.37 -50.70 -58.93
C PRO A 12 38.99 -50.35 -59.50
N SER A 13 38.22 -49.58 -58.74
CA SER A 13 36.93 -48.99 -59.14
C SER A 13 37.11 -47.93 -60.23
N ASP A 14 36.21 -47.96 -61.21
CA ASP A 14 36.12 -47.05 -62.36
C ASP A 14 36.18 -45.55 -62.00
N PRO A 15 36.69 -44.70 -62.91
CA PRO A 15 36.69 -43.26 -62.71
C PRO A 15 35.27 -42.69 -62.76
N ALA A 16 34.97 -41.93 -61.71
CA ALA A 16 33.90 -40.96 -61.54
C ALA A 16 33.14 -40.52 -62.81
N VAL A 17 31.91 -41.03 -62.97
CA VAL A 17 30.85 -40.29 -63.66
C VAL A 17 30.21 -39.37 -62.63
N SER A 18 30.76 -38.16 -62.50
CA SER A 18 30.13 -37.05 -61.78
C SER A 18 29.36 -36.20 -62.78
N GLY A 19 28.15 -36.63 -63.12
CA GLY A 19 27.15 -35.73 -63.68
C GLY A 19 26.71 -34.76 -62.59
N SER A 20 26.73 -33.46 -62.88
CA SER A 20 26.12 -32.44 -62.02
C SER A 20 24.66 -32.81 -61.75
N PRO A 21 24.18 -32.77 -60.49
CA PRO A 21 22.78 -33.03 -60.20
C PRO A 21 21.90 -31.94 -60.86
N PRO A 22 20.72 -32.29 -61.39
CA PRO A 22 19.77 -31.29 -61.88
C PRO A 22 19.41 -30.38 -60.71
N ALA A 23 19.35 -29.08 -61.00
CA ALA A 23 18.98 -28.05 -60.04
C ALA A 23 17.71 -28.48 -59.29
N ALA A 24 17.87 -28.81 -58.00
CA ALA A 24 16.75 -28.86 -57.06
C ALA A 24 16.26 -27.43 -56.91
N THR A 25 15.39 -27.03 -57.83
CA THR A 25 14.81 -25.71 -57.94
C THR A 25 14.04 -25.40 -56.68
N SER A 26 14.55 -24.44 -55.89
CA SER A 26 13.84 -23.31 -55.27
C SER A 26 12.66 -23.56 -54.30
N GLU A 27 11.83 -24.58 -54.49
CA GLU A 27 10.59 -24.82 -53.74
C GLU A 27 10.82 -25.37 -52.33
N ALA A 28 11.86 -26.20 -52.13
CA ALA A 28 12.18 -26.74 -50.81
C ALA A 28 12.67 -25.67 -49.83
N GLN A 29 13.43 -24.68 -50.31
CA GLN A 29 13.87 -23.54 -49.50
C GLN A 29 12.75 -22.53 -49.25
N ARG A 30 11.85 -22.32 -50.23
CA ARG A 30 10.71 -21.39 -50.08
C ARG A 30 9.72 -21.80 -48.99
N ARG A 31 9.69 -23.08 -48.60
CA ARG A 31 8.80 -23.60 -47.56
C ARG A 31 9.30 -23.33 -46.13
N VAL A 32 10.58 -23.02 -45.96
CA VAL A 32 11.18 -22.77 -44.64
C VAL A 32 11.06 -21.30 -44.23
N ASP A 33 10.93 -20.39 -45.20
CA ASP A 33 10.81 -18.94 -44.98
C ASP A 33 9.36 -18.45 -44.84
N THR A 34 8.50 -19.20 -44.15
CA THR A 34 7.23 -18.61 -43.68
C THR A 34 7.57 -17.82 -42.42
N PRO A 35 7.47 -16.47 -42.40
CA PRO A 35 7.66 -15.72 -41.17
C PRO A 35 6.64 -16.24 -40.17
N GLN A 36 7.10 -16.88 -39.09
CA GLN A 36 6.21 -17.20 -37.98
C GLN A 36 5.59 -15.89 -37.56
N ALA A 37 4.27 -15.76 -37.74
CA ALA A 37 3.54 -14.61 -37.25
C ALA A 37 3.80 -14.55 -35.74
N VAL A 38 4.61 -13.57 -35.33
CA VAL A 38 4.85 -13.27 -33.91
C VAL A 38 3.50 -12.83 -33.38
N VAL A 39 2.75 -13.77 -32.79
CA VAL A 39 1.52 -13.44 -32.10
C VAL A 39 1.92 -12.51 -30.98
N PRO A 40 1.48 -11.24 -30.96
CA PRO A 40 1.81 -10.36 -29.86
C PRO A 40 1.27 -11.01 -28.60
N HIS A 41 2.16 -11.34 -27.66
CA HIS A 41 1.78 -11.70 -26.31
C HIS A 41 1.10 -10.47 -25.70
N VAL A 42 -0.23 -10.38 -25.86
CA VAL A 42 -1.03 -9.42 -25.12
C VAL A 42 -0.96 -9.89 -23.67
N PRO A 43 -0.34 -9.12 -22.74
CA PRO A 43 -0.31 -9.52 -21.36
C PRO A 43 -1.75 -9.61 -20.86
N VAL A 44 -2.21 -10.84 -20.59
CA VAL A 44 -3.49 -11.05 -19.93
C VAL A 44 -3.35 -10.45 -18.54
N LYS A 45 -4.00 -9.31 -18.32
CA LYS A 45 -4.02 -8.65 -17.02
C LYS A 45 -4.68 -9.61 -16.04
N GLU A 46 -3.89 -10.32 -15.23
CA GLU A 46 -4.40 -11.21 -14.20
C GLU A 46 -5.44 -10.45 -13.37
N LEU A 47 -6.69 -10.89 -13.47
CA LEU A 47 -7.78 -10.33 -12.69
C LEU A 47 -7.55 -10.75 -11.25
N ARG A 48 -6.91 -9.85 -10.47
CA ARG A 48 -6.77 -10.03 -9.03
C ARG A 48 -8.18 -10.26 -8.44
N PRO A 49 -8.30 -11.12 -7.41
CA PRO A 49 -9.59 -11.38 -6.77
C PRO A 49 -10.31 -10.08 -6.37
N LEU A 50 -11.63 -10.03 -6.47
CA LEU A 50 -12.41 -8.81 -6.23
C LEU A 50 -12.20 -8.21 -4.82
N TRP A 51 -11.95 -9.04 -3.81
CA TRP A 51 -11.62 -8.56 -2.47
C TRP A 51 -10.30 -7.78 -2.43
N VAL A 52 -9.33 -8.18 -3.24
CA VAL A 52 -8.02 -7.53 -3.37
C VAL A 52 -8.11 -6.18 -4.08
N THR A 53 -8.92 -6.08 -5.13
CA THR A 53 -9.13 -4.81 -5.85
C THR A 53 -9.99 -3.84 -5.05
N TRP A 54 -10.92 -4.34 -4.23
CA TRP A 54 -11.76 -3.52 -3.38
C TRP A 54 -10.96 -2.83 -2.25
N PHE A 55 -10.12 -3.55 -1.51
CA PHE A 55 -9.24 -2.94 -0.48
C PHE A 55 -8.25 -1.91 -1.07
N ALA A 56 -7.85 -2.07 -2.32
CA ALA A 56 -6.98 -1.11 -3.00
C ALA A 56 -7.70 0.17 -3.47
N HIS A 57 -9.04 0.21 -3.43
CA HIS A 57 -9.81 1.36 -3.89
C HIS A 57 -9.83 2.46 -2.82
N PRO A 58 -9.57 3.74 -3.17
CA PRO A 58 -9.62 4.87 -2.24
C PRO A 58 -10.93 4.97 -1.43
N PHE A 59 -12.05 4.54 -2.00
CA PHE A 59 -13.36 4.53 -1.33
C PHE A 59 -13.48 3.44 -0.25
N ALA A 60 -12.91 2.26 -0.45
CA ALA A 60 -12.97 1.19 0.56
C ALA A 60 -12.14 1.56 1.79
N ASN A 61 -10.95 2.13 1.59
CA ASN A 61 -10.12 2.66 2.67
C ASN A 61 -10.87 3.74 3.47
N TRP A 62 -11.54 4.67 2.78
CA TRP A 62 -12.34 5.71 3.42
C TRP A 62 -13.50 5.14 4.25
N PHE A 63 -14.22 4.15 3.69
CA PHE A 63 -15.27 3.43 4.39
C PHE A 63 -14.76 2.77 5.68
N TRP A 64 -13.67 2.00 5.61
CA TRP A 64 -13.14 1.29 6.78
C TRP A 64 -12.61 2.23 7.86
N PHE A 65 -11.96 3.33 7.45
CA PHE A 65 -11.55 4.38 8.37
C PHE A 65 -12.74 4.91 9.18
N TYR A 66 -13.83 5.32 8.50
CA TYR A 66 -15.02 5.84 9.17
C TYR A 66 -15.78 4.77 9.95
N PHE A 67 -15.81 3.53 9.46
CA PHE A 67 -16.42 2.42 10.18
C PHE A 67 -15.68 2.17 11.51
N GLY A 68 -14.34 2.09 11.47
CA GLY A 68 -13.52 1.98 12.69
C GLY A 68 -13.69 3.18 13.63
N PHE A 69 -13.77 4.39 13.08
CA PHE A 69 -14.03 5.63 13.82
C PHE A 69 -15.36 5.56 14.58
N VAL A 70 -16.47 5.28 13.89
CA VAL A 70 -17.80 5.20 14.49
C VAL A 70 -17.91 4.07 15.50
N VAL A 71 -17.33 2.89 15.21
CA VAL A 71 -17.37 1.75 16.13
C VAL A 71 -16.61 2.06 17.43
N ALA A 72 -15.48 2.75 17.36
CA ALA A 72 -14.73 3.15 18.55
C ALA A 72 -15.48 4.17 19.40
N LEU A 73 -16.05 5.20 18.79
CA LEU A 73 -16.85 6.20 19.52
C LEU A 73 -18.07 5.55 20.18
N SER A 74 -18.79 4.71 19.41
CA SER A 74 -19.94 3.97 19.92
C SER A 74 -19.55 2.99 21.01
N GLY A 75 -18.43 2.27 20.85
CA GLY A 75 -17.89 1.36 21.85
C GLY A 75 -17.57 2.07 23.15
N SER A 76 -16.86 3.20 23.09
CA SER A 76 -16.58 4.04 24.26
C SER A 76 -17.87 4.47 24.97
N ASN A 77 -18.83 5.03 24.23
CA ASN A 77 -20.10 5.51 24.77
C ASN A 77 -20.95 4.38 25.39
N MET A 78 -21.00 3.21 24.73
CA MET A 78 -21.74 2.03 25.17
C MET A 78 -20.99 1.17 26.21
N LYS A 79 -19.83 1.61 26.72
CA LYS A 79 -18.99 0.88 27.69
C LYS A 79 -18.38 -0.43 27.16
N TYR A 80 -18.21 -0.53 25.84
CA TYR A 80 -17.43 -1.56 25.14
C TYR A 80 -16.20 -0.94 24.43
N PRO A 81 -15.24 -0.34 25.15
CA PRO A 81 -14.16 0.45 24.56
C PRO A 81 -13.21 -0.36 23.65
N SER A 82 -13.23 -1.70 23.73
CA SER A 82 -12.40 -2.58 22.91
C SER A 82 -12.95 -2.82 21.50
N SER A 83 -14.22 -2.50 21.21
CA SER A 83 -14.82 -2.77 19.89
C SER A 83 -14.11 -2.01 18.76
N GLY A 84 -13.78 -0.75 18.99
CA GLY A 84 -13.01 0.09 18.07
C GLY A 84 -11.66 -0.50 17.71
N PRO A 85 -10.76 -0.72 18.70
CA PRO A 85 -9.48 -1.40 18.49
C PRO A 85 -9.58 -2.70 17.69
N VAL A 86 -10.55 -3.57 18.00
CA VAL A 86 -10.73 -4.84 17.29
C VAL A 86 -11.03 -4.62 15.80
N VAL A 87 -12.00 -3.74 15.49
CA VAL A 87 -12.36 -3.41 14.09
C VAL A 87 -11.19 -2.76 13.37
N ILE A 88 -10.49 -1.82 14.01
CA ILE A 88 -9.35 -1.12 13.43
C ILE A 88 -8.22 -2.10 13.12
N VAL A 89 -7.87 -3.00 14.03
CA VAL A 89 -6.84 -4.04 13.79
C VAL A 89 -7.24 -4.94 12.63
N ALA A 90 -8.50 -5.39 12.57
CA ALA A 90 -8.99 -6.25 11.50
C ALA A 90 -8.85 -5.57 10.13
N TRP A 91 -9.28 -4.31 10.03
CA TRP A 91 -9.19 -3.53 8.80
C TRP A 91 -7.72 -3.24 8.42
N LEU A 92 -6.88 -2.79 9.36
CA LEU A 92 -5.47 -2.50 9.11
C LEU A 92 -4.70 -3.76 8.70
N THR A 93 -5.06 -4.93 9.21
CA THR A 93 -4.51 -6.20 8.74
C THR A 93 -4.85 -6.41 7.27
N GLY A 94 -6.11 -6.17 6.88
CA GLY A 94 -6.52 -6.19 5.47
C GLY A 94 -5.76 -5.18 4.61
N HIS A 95 -5.56 -3.95 5.09
CA HIS A 95 -4.74 -2.93 4.43
C HIS A 95 -3.31 -3.41 4.19
N LEU A 96 -2.66 -3.94 5.23
CA LEU A 96 -1.27 -4.40 5.19
C LEU A 96 -1.07 -5.60 4.25
N VAL A 97 -1.98 -6.56 4.26
CA VAL A 97 -1.94 -7.73 3.34
C VAL A 97 -2.03 -7.30 1.87
N ASN A 98 -2.69 -6.17 1.59
CA ASN A 98 -2.85 -5.65 0.24
C ASN A 98 -1.85 -4.54 -0.13
N ALA A 99 -1.03 -4.08 0.81
CA ALA A 99 -0.08 -3.00 0.61
C ALA A 99 1.09 -3.42 -0.28
N LYS A 100 1.51 -2.54 -1.19
CA LYS A 100 2.73 -2.75 -2.01
C LYS A 100 4.01 -2.71 -1.18
N HIS A 101 4.01 -1.94 -0.10
CA HIS A 101 5.16 -1.73 0.78
C HIS A 101 4.77 -1.96 2.26
N PRO A 102 4.43 -3.19 2.66
CA PRO A 102 3.82 -3.48 3.97
C PRO A 102 4.72 -3.06 5.15
N TRP A 103 6.04 -3.21 5.03
CA TRP A 103 6.97 -2.77 6.08
C TRP A 103 7.02 -1.25 6.26
N GLY A 104 6.85 -0.49 5.17
CA GLY A 104 6.75 0.96 5.24
C GLY A 104 5.46 1.41 5.91
N GLU A 105 4.35 0.75 5.58
CA GLU A 105 3.05 0.94 6.22
C GLU A 105 3.13 0.60 7.72
N ILE A 106 3.70 -0.54 8.11
CA ILE A 106 3.84 -0.92 9.53
C ILE A 106 4.62 0.14 10.31
N LYS A 107 5.74 0.63 9.78
CA LYS A 107 6.51 1.71 10.42
C LYS A 107 5.66 2.97 10.60
N LEU A 108 4.90 3.35 9.57
CA LEU A 108 3.98 4.50 9.62
C LEU A 108 2.89 4.31 10.68
N LEU A 109 2.24 3.15 10.71
CA LEU A 109 1.18 2.83 11.69
C LEU A 109 1.73 2.88 13.12
N LEU A 110 2.87 2.25 13.39
CA LEU A 110 3.51 2.25 14.71
C LEU A 110 3.98 3.65 15.13
N ALA A 111 4.57 4.41 14.21
CA ALA A 111 4.97 5.79 14.49
C ALA A 111 3.76 6.68 14.77
N SER A 112 2.68 6.54 13.98
CA SER A 112 1.45 7.30 14.21
C SER A 112 0.82 6.97 15.56
N MET A 113 0.82 5.70 15.96
CA MET A 113 0.36 5.25 17.28
C MET A 113 1.18 5.90 18.41
N GLY A 114 2.51 5.93 18.28
CA GLY A 114 3.38 6.56 19.27
C GLY A 114 3.23 8.08 19.32
N ILE A 115 3.19 8.75 18.17
CA ILE A 115 2.95 10.20 18.06
C ILE A 115 1.62 10.54 18.71
N GLY A 116 0.57 9.81 18.37
CA GLY A 116 -0.76 10.04 18.91
C GLY A 116 -0.86 9.84 20.40
N TYR A 117 -0.32 8.74 20.91
CA TYR A 117 -0.25 8.49 22.35
C TYR A 117 0.44 9.64 23.10
N VAL A 118 1.53 10.18 22.56
CA VAL A 118 2.24 11.31 23.18
C VAL A 118 1.43 12.59 23.08
N LEU A 119 0.94 12.96 21.90
CA LEU A 119 0.25 14.22 21.67
C LEU A 119 -1.08 14.28 22.43
N ASP A 120 -1.98 13.31 22.22
CA ASP A 120 -3.24 13.24 22.95
C ASP A 120 -2.99 13.05 24.45
N GLY A 121 -1.95 12.29 24.83
CA GLY A 121 -1.56 12.13 26.22
C GLY A 121 -1.18 13.46 26.88
N ILE A 122 -0.45 14.33 26.17
CA ILE A 122 -0.13 15.69 26.65
C ILE A 122 -1.42 16.53 26.74
N VAL A 123 -2.25 16.52 25.70
CA VAL A 123 -3.51 17.28 25.65
C VAL A 123 -4.48 16.86 26.77
N THR A 124 -4.60 15.56 27.03
CA THR A 124 -5.38 15.01 28.15
C THR A 124 -4.78 15.37 29.51
N ARG A 125 -3.45 15.32 29.67
CA ARG A 125 -2.78 15.71 30.92
C ARG A 125 -2.92 17.20 31.23
N MET A 126 -2.96 18.04 30.20
CA MET A 126 -3.30 19.47 30.36
C MET A 126 -4.75 19.68 30.78
N GLY A 127 -5.60 18.65 30.71
CA GLY A 127 -7.02 18.70 31.04
C GLY A 127 -7.89 19.24 29.90
N VAL A 128 -7.35 19.34 28.69
CA VAL A 128 -8.09 19.79 27.50
C VAL A 128 -9.09 18.72 27.06
N LEU A 129 -8.63 17.47 26.97
CA LEU A 129 -9.46 16.31 26.65
C LEU A 129 -9.71 15.49 27.90
N LYS A 130 -10.95 15.05 28.09
CA LYS A 130 -11.37 14.18 29.19
C LYS A 130 -12.07 12.96 28.62
N PHE A 131 -11.59 11.79 28.99
CA PHE A 131 -12.17 10.50 28.62
C PHE A 131 -12.88 9.89 29.81
N HIS A 132 -13.94 9.11 29.57
CA HIS A 132 -14.74 8.50 30.64
C HIS A 132 -14.13 7.18 31.16
N GLU A 133 -13.25 6.57 30.37
CA GLU A 133 -12.58 5.34 30.75
C GLU A 133 -11.50 5.59 31.81
N PRO A 134 -11.24 4.63 32.71
CA PRO A 134 -10.17 4.73 33.69
C PRO A 134 -8.82 4.98 32.99
N SER A 135 -8.24 6.15 33.24
CA SER A 135 -6.87 6.47 32.85
C SER A 135 -5.93 6.23 34.03
N SER A 136 -4.73 5.73 33.74
CA SER A 136 -3.64 5.61 34.72
C SER A 136 -2.59 6.66 34.45
N TRP A 137 -1.74 6.97 35.43
CA TRP A 137 -0.66 7.95 35.26
C TRP A 137 0.23 7.66 34.04
N TRP A 138 0.56 6.38 33.83
CA TRP A 138 1.36 5.86 32.72
C TRP A 138 0.54 5.59 31.44
N TRP A 139 -0.79 5.72 31.48
CA TRP A 139 -1.66 5.50 30.33
C TRP A 139 -2.83 6.50 30.34
N PRO A 140 -2.58 7.75 29.90
CA PRO A 140 -3.51 8.86 30.10
C PRO A 140 -4.76 8.80 29.20
N ILE A 141 -4.71 8.05 28.10
CA ILE A 141 -5.79 8.01 27.09
C ILE A 141 -6.25 6.58 26.82
N PRO A 142 -7.53 6.35 26.48
CA PRO A 142 -8.04 5.01 26.25
C PRO A 142 -7.44 4.39 24.99
N LEU A 143 -7.38 3.05 24.96
CA LEU A 143 -6.78 2.31 23.83
C LEU A 143 -7.44 2.62 22.49
N TRP A 144 -8.75 2.84 22.45
CA TRP A 144 -9.46 3.19 21.23
C TRP A 144 -8.97 4.52 20.64
N MET A 145 -8.60 5.49 21.49
CA MET A 145 -8.06 6.77 21.05
C MET A 145 -6.66 6.59 20.46
N VAL A 146 -5.80 5.82 21.14
CA VAL A 146 -4.48 5.46 20.61
C VAL A 146 -4.60 4.79 19.24
N MET A 147 -5.59 3.91 19.06
CA MET A 147 -5.84 3.20 17.80
C MET A 147 -6.45 4.07 16.70
N MET A 148 -7.01 5.26 17.00
CA MET A 148 -7.46 6.19 15.97
C MET A 148 -6.33 6.71 15.09
N TRP A 149 -5.14 6.85 15.67
CA TRP A 149 -3.97 7.35 14.97
C TRP A 149 -3.49 6.42 13.84
N PRO A 150 -3.24 5.12 14.08
CA PRO A 150 -2.96 4.20 12.99
C PRO A 150 -4.16 4.00 12.06
N ASN A 151 -5.40 4.07 12.56
CA ASN A 151 -6.59 4.06 11.70
C ASN A 151 -6.54 5.20 10.67
N PHE A 152 -6.23 6.41 11.12
CA PHE A 152 -6.03 7.57 10.26
C PHE A 152 -4.81 7.41 9.34
N ALA A 153 -3.66 6.99 9.87
CA ALA A 153 -2.42 6.86 9.11
C ALA A 153 -2.53 5.86 7.96
N GLY A 154 -3.30 4.77 8.12
CA GLY A 154 -3.59 3.81 7.05
C GLY A 154 -4.20 4.45 5.79
N THR A 155 -4.85 5.61 5.94
CA THR A 155 -5.48 6.32 4.82
C THR A 155 -4.53 7.22 4.03
N LEU A 156 -3.33 7.53 4.57
CA LEU A 156 -2.39 8.50 3.98
C LEU A 156 -1.85 8.05 2.63
N ASN A 157 -1.55 6.77 2.48
CA ASN A 157 -0.99 6.20 1.25
C ASN A 157 -2.07 5.71 0.26
N SER A 158 -3.35 5.82 0.62
CA SER A 158 -4.49 5.44 -0.22
C SER A 158 -5.35 6.66 -0.55
N SER A 159 -6.44 6.90 0.19
CA SER A 159 -7.40 7.99 -0.06
C SER A 159 -6.77 9.39 -0.02
N MET A 160 -5.69 9.58 0.73
CA MET A 160 -4.99 10.87 0.86
C MET A 160 -3.64 10.94 0.13
N LYS A 161 -3.35 10.03 -0.81
CA LYS A 161 -2.05 10.03 -1.51
C LYS A 161 -1.72 11.36 -2.18
N TRP A 162 -2.74 12.12 -2.59
CA TRP A 162 -2.61 13.43 -3.25
C TRP A 162 -2.00 14.51 -2.35
N LEU A 163 -2.02 14.31 -1.04
CA LEU A 163 -1.45 15.22 -0.04
C LEU A 163 0.05 15.00 0.19
N ARG A 164 0.62 13.94 -0.39
CA ARG A 164 2.04 13.61 -0.31
C ARG A 164 2.90 14.77 -0.81
N GLY A 165 3.90 15.17 -0.01
CA GLY A 165 4.77 16.31 -0.30
C GLY A 165 4.14 17.69 -0.12
N ARG A 166 2.82 17.77 0.15
CA ARG A 166 2.08 19.03 0.34
C ARG A 166 1.91 19.38 1.82
N TYR A 167 3.02 19.44 2.56
CA TYR A 167 3.02 19.56 4.03
C TYR A 167 2.25 20.77 4.57
N ARG A 168 2.32 21.93 3.89
CA ARG A 168 1.59 23.14 4.29
C ARG A 168 0.08 22.96 4.19
N ILE A 169 -0.38 22.33 3.11
CA ILE A 169 -1.80 22.00 2.93
C ILE A 169 -2.21 20.96 3.98
N GLY A 170 -1.34 19.97 4.24
CA GLY A 170 -1.58 18.97 5.29
C GLY A 170 -1.71 19.59 6.68
N ALA A 171 -0.85 20.55 7.04
CA ALA A 171 -0.94 21.27 8.30
C ALA A 171 -2.26 22.06 8.41
N PHE A 172 -2.64 22.80 7.35
CA PHE A 172 -3.90 23.54 7.33
C PHE A 172 -5.13 22.63 7.44
N LEU A 173 -5.16 21.54 6.66
CA LEU A 173 -6.24 20.56 6.73
C LEU A 173 -6.29 19.88 8.09
N GLY A 174 -5.15 19.54 8.69
CA GLY A 174 -5.06 19.01 10.05
C GLY A 174 -5.64 19.95 11.08
N ALA A 175 -5.25 21.23 11.02
CA ALA A 175 -5.70 22.26 11.95
C ALA A 175 -7.23 22.44 11.97
N ILE A 176 -7.91 22.07 10.88
CA ILE A 176 -9.36 22.16 10.75
C ILE A 176 -10.00 20.78 11.03
N ALA A 177 -9.59 19.75 10.28
CA ALA A 177 -10.20 18.42 10.33
C ALA A 177 -9.97 17.73 11.68
N GLY A 178 -8.83 17.98 12.34
CA GLY A 178 -8.53 17.49 13.68
C GLY A 178 -9.61 17.93 14.68
N PRO A 179 -9.78 19.23 14.97
CA PRO A 179 -10.84 19.73 15.84
C PRO A 179 -12.24 19.23 15.48
N PHE A 180 -12.60 19.16 14.19
CA PHE A 180 -13.90 18.62 13.76
C PHE A 180 -14.06 17.13 14.13
N SER A 181 -13.00 16.33 14.03
CA SER A 181 -13.01 14.92 14.42
C SER A 181 -13.26 14.77 15.92
N TYR A 182 -12.58 15.55 16.76
CA TYR A 182 -12.76 15.51 18.22
C TYR A 182 -14.11 16.06 18.63
N TYR A 183 -14.62 17.07 17.93
CA TYR A 183 -15.99 17.54 18.10
C TYR A 183 -17.01 16.43 17.79
N GLY A 184 -16.73 15.58 16.82
CA GLY A 184 -17.49 14.34 16.58
C GLY A 184 -17.53 13.45 17.82
N GLY A 185 -16.39 13.22 18.46
CA GLY A 185 -16.31 12.46 19.73
C GLY A 185 -17.08 13.10 20.88
N VAL A 186 -17.06 14.44 20.97
CA VAL A 186 -17.88 15.20 21.92
C VAL A 186 -19.37 15.01 21.67
N LYS A 187 -19.80 15.08 20.41
CA LYS A 187 -21.20 14.85 20.04
C LYS A 187 -21.63 13.40 20.20
N TRP A 188 -20.71 12.47 20.09
CA TRP A 188 -20.97 11.04 20.33
C TRP A 188 -21.02 10.68 21.82
N GLY A 189 -20.59 11.58 22.71
CA GLY A 189 -20.51 11.32 24.16
C GLY A 189 -19.28 10.52 24.58
N SER A 190 -18.28 10.38 23.71
CA SER A 190 -17.06 9.62 23.99
C SER A 190 -15.94 10.47 24.62
N VAL A 191 -16.02 11.79 24.48
CA VAL A 191 -14.97 12.74 24.91
C VAL A 191 -15.62 14.02 25.45
N ASP A 192 -15.07 14.57 26.52
CA ASP A 192 -15.43 15.89 27.03
C ASP A 192 -14.29 16.89 26.88
N LEU A 193 -14.63 18.18 26.73
CA LEU A 193 -13.65 19.27 26.64
C LEU A 193 -13.52 19.97 27.99
N GLY A 194 -12.35 19.87 28.62
CA GLY A 194 -12.13 20.41 29.96
C GLY A 194 -11.83 21.91 30.03
N TRP A 195 -11.32 22.51 28.95
CA TRP A 195 -10.98 23.95 28.89
C TRP A 195 -12.08 24.82 28.26
N GLY A 196 -13.27 24.25 28.02
CA GLY A 196 -14.31 24.88 27.21
C GLY A 196 -14.06 24.72 25.71
N PHE A 197 -15.06 25.06 24.90
CA PHE A 197 -15.08 24.72 23.47
C PHE A 197 -13.92 25.37 22.69
N TRP A 198 -13.85 26.70 22.63
CA TRP A 198 -12.87 27.39 21.79
C TRP A 198 -11.41 27.14 22.18
N PRO A 199 -11.01 27.21 23.46
CA PRO A 199 -9.63 26.92 23.84
C PRO A 199 -9.21 25.49 23.49
N ALA A 200 -10.10 24.51 23.71
CA ALA A 200 -9.80 23.12 23.38
C ALA A 200 -9.67 22.91 21.87
N MET A 201 -10.57 23.50 21.06
CA MET A 201 -10.50 23.41 19.59
C MET A 201 -9.21 24.03 19.04
N ILE A 202 -8.73 25.13 19.63
CA ILE A 202 -7.46 25.75 19.24
C ILE A 202 -6.28 24.83 19.55
N VAL A 203 -6.23 24.25 20.75
CA VAL A 203 -5.13 23.34 21.15
C VAL A 203 -5.10 22.10 20.26
N ILE A 204 -6.25 21.47 20.02
CA ILE A 204 -6.37 20.30 19.12
C ILE A 204 -6.02 20.71 17.68
N GLY A 205 -6.36 21.93 17.27
CA GLY A 205 -5.99 22.47 15.96
C GLY A 205 -4.47 22.59 15.81
N ILE A 206 -3.79 23.13 16.82
CA ILE A 206 -2.31 23.22 16.84
C ILE A 206 -1.68 21.84 16.84
N GLU A 207 -2.20 20.92 17.66
CA GLU A 207 -1.76 19.52 17.70
C GLU A 207 -1.78 18.89 16.30
N TRP A 208 -2.92 18.93 15.62
CA TRP A 208 -3.07 18.33 14.29
C TRP A 208 -2.34 19.11 13.19
N ALA A 209 -2.18 20.43 13.34
CA ALA A 209 -1.34 21.23 12.43
C ALA A 209 0.13 20.78 12.45
N LEU A 210 0.62 20.29 13.59
CA LEU A 210 1.97 19.75 13.75
C LEU A 210 2.03 18.27 13.38
N ALA A 211 1.03 17.48 13.78
CA ALA A 211 1.02 16.04 13.56
C ALA A 211 0.88 15.68 12.07
N MET A 212 -0.02 16.35 11.34
CA MET A 212 -0.25 16.08 9.92
C MET A 212 1.00 16.14 9.04
N PRO A 213 1.78 17.24 9.02
CA PRO A 213 2.99 17.30 8.21
C PRO A 213 4.02 16.25 8.64
N ALA A 214 4.13 15.94 9.94
CA ALA A 214 5.02 14.89 10.43
C ALA A 214 4.62 13.51 9.89
N LEU A 215 3.33 13.16 9.97
CA LEU A 215 2.81 11.89 9.44
C LEU A 215 2.97 11.79 7.91
N LEU A 216 2.71 12.87 7.18
CA LEU A 216 2.94 12.93 5.73
C LEU A 216 4.41 12.76 5.36
N TRP A 217 5.31 13.35 6.15
CA TRP A 217 6.75 13.20 5.96
C TRP A 217 7.21 11.75 6.20
N LEU A 218 6.74 11.12 7.28
CA LEU A 218 7.01 9.70 7.57
C LEU A 218 6.45 8.78 6.48
N SER A 219 5.22 9.02 6.05
CA SER A 219 4.58 8.32 4.92
C SER A 219 5.44 8.42 3.66
N ALA A 220 5.89 9.64 3.31
CA ALA A 220 6.73 9.86 2.15
C ALA A 220 8.10 9.18 2.26
N ARG A 221 8.65 9.10 3.48
CA ARG A 221 9.98 8.53 3.75
C ARG A 221 10.01 6.99 3.74
N TRP A 222 8.93 6.35 4.19
CA TRP A 222 8.89 4.89 4.41
C TRP A 222 8.10 4.12 3.35
N VAL A 223 7.16 4.76 2.67
CA VAL A 223 6.39 4.16 1.58
C VAL A 223 6.76 4.90 0.29
N PRO A 224 7.55 4.32 -0.62
CA PRO A 224 7.88 4.95 -1.90
C PRO A 224 6.63 5.29 -2.72
N GLY A 225 6.67 6.42 -3.43
CA GLY A 225 5.63 6.76 -4.41
C GLY A 225 5.79 5.91 -5.68
N PRO A 226 4.79 5.89 -6.58
CA PRO A 226 4.99 5.30 -7.90
C PRO A 226 6.15 6.02 -8.60
N GLU A 227 7.15 5.25 -9.05
CA GLU A 227 8.21 5.77 -9.92
C GLU A 227 7.54 6.37 -11.15
N ILE A 228 7.78 7.65 -11.40
CA ILE A 228 7.49 8.24 -12.70
C ILE A 228 8.56 7.64 -13.61
N SER A 229 8.18 6.64 -14.40
CA SER A 229 9.06 6.14 -15.46
C SER A 229 9.32 7.29 -16.43
N ASP A 230 10.52 7.85 -16.39
CA ASP A 230 11.07 8.67 -17.46
C ASP A 230 11.22 7.79 -18.71
N GLN A 231 10.12 7.58 -19.42
CA GLN A 231 10.10 7.07 -20.79
C GLN A 231 9.53 8.17 -21.67
N GLY A 232 10.36 9.17 -21.96
CA GLY A 232 9.90 10.36 -22.68
C GLY A 232 10.99 11.26 -23.24
N THR A 233 12.24 10.84 -23.40
CA THR A 233 13.25 11.60 -24.17
C THR A 233 14.35 10.68 -24.67
N ALA A 234 14.00 9.84 -25.65
CA ALA A 234 14.98 9.27 -26.58
C ALA A 234 14.34 9.29 -27.98
N VAL A 235 13.95 10.48 -28.44
CA VAL A 235 13.74 10.73 -29.86
C VAL A 235 15.02 11.40 -30.36
N SER A 236 15.83 10.57 -31.01
CA SER A 236 16.77 10.88 -32.08
C SER A 236 16.87 12.35 -32.51
N VAL A 237 18.07 12.91 -32.37
CA VAL A 237 18.65 13.88 -33.32
C VAL A 237 20.04 13.35 -33.68
#